data_AF-A0A3S1IZ11-F1
#
_entry.id   AF-A0A3S1IZ11-F1
#
_cell.length_a   1.000
_cell.length_b   1.000
_cell.length_c   1.000
_cell.angle_alpha   90.00
_cell.angle_beta   90.00
_cell.angle_gamma   90.00
#
_symmetry.space_group_name_H-M   'P 1'
#
loop_
_entity.id
_entity.type
_entity.pdbx_description
1 polymer ?
#
loop_
_entity_poly.entity_id
_entity_poly.type
_entity_poly.pdbx_seq_one_letter_code
_entity_poly.pdbx_strand_id
1 'polypeptide(L)' 'MNIIRQYIAPLIAVIIFFIALAATSARIFLPSDMSAPAPIDGVGFNGSELHNQSSTFVSMKAPCFDANG' A
#
# COMPACT_ATOMS: atom_id res chain seq x y z
N MET A 1 9.12 4.84 52.44
CA MET A 1 10.17 5.14 51.45
C MET A 1 9.54 5.74 50.19
N ASN A 2 9.00 6.97 50.27
CA ASN A 2 8.28 7.58 49.13
C ASN A 2 9.20 8.33 48.15
N ILE A 3 10.36 8.80 48.61
CA ILE A 3 11.32 9.59 47.82
C ILE A 3 11.78 8.84 46.56
N ILE A 4 12.10 7.55 46.68
CA ILE A 4 12.60 6.78 45.54
C ILE A 4 11.51 6.65 44.47
N ARG A 5 10.29 6.22 44.83
CA ARG A 5 9.23 6.06 43.82
C ARG A 5 8.70 7.39 43.27
N GLN A 6 8.79 8.48 44.03
CA GLN A 6 8.21 9.76 43.63
C GLN A 6 9.15 10.61 42.76
N TYR A 7 10.46 10.35 42.78
CA TYR A 7 11.44 11.06 41.93
C TYR A 7 12.13 10.13 40.94
N ILE A 8 12.57 8.94 41.37
CA ILE A 8 13.26 7.99 40.48
C ILE A 8 12.29 7.38 39.46
N ALA A 9 11.07 6.98 39.87
CA ALA A 9 10.14 6.37 38.93
C ALA A 9 9.68 7.32 37.80
N PRO A 10 9.29 8.59 38.07
CA PRO A 10 8.95 9.51 36.98
C PRO A 10 10.16 9.88 36.12
N LEU A 11 11.37 9.97 36.69
CA LEU A 11 12.59 10.19 35.90
C LEU A 11 12.83 9.05 34.90
N ILE A 12 12.72 7.80 35.35
CA ILE A 12 12.86 6.62 34.49
C ILE A 12 11.77 6.59 33.42
N ALA A 13 10.53 6.93 33.77
CA ALA A 13 9.42 6.99 32.81
C ALA A 13 9.70 8.00 31.68
N VAL A 14 10.25 9.17 32.00
CA VAL A 14 10.63 10.18 31.00
C VAL A 14 11.77 9.66 30.11
N ILE A 15 12.79 9.02 30.69
CA ILE A 15 13.89 8.44 29.91
C ILE A 15 13.37 7.36 28.94
N ILE A 16 12.55 6.43 29.43
CA ILE A 16 11.95 5.39 28.60
C ILE A 16 11.04 6.00 27.54
N PHE A 17 10.27 7.04 27.88
CA PHE A 17 9.42 7.75 26.92
C PHE A 17 10.22 8.32 25.76
N PHE A 18 11.34 9.00 26.01
CA PHE A 18 12.20 9.53 24.94
C PHE A 18 12.83 8.43 24.09
N ILE A 19 13.28 7.33 24.71
CA ILE A 19 13.82 6.17 23.99
C ILE A 19 12.73 5.55 23.11
N ALA A 20 11.54 5.34 23.65
CA ALA A 20 10.40 4.80 22.91
C ALA A 20 9.98 5.73 21.77
N LEU A 21 9.92 7.04 22.02
CA LEU A 21 9.61 8.08 21.02
C LEU A 21 10.65 8.10 19.89
N ALA A 22 11.94 8.03 20.22
CA ALA A 22 13.01 7.98 19.24
C ALA A 22 13.01 6.66 18.46
N ALA A 23 12.79 5.53 19.13
CA ALA A 23 12.72 4.21 18.50
C ALA A 23 11.51 4.10 17.55
N THR A 24 10.33 4.58 17.96
CA THR A 24 9.14 4.56 17.11
C THR A 24 9.28 5.54 15.94
N SER A 25 9.88 6.71 16.13
CA SER A 25 10.11 7.64 15.03
C SER A 25 11.14 7.08 14.06
N ALA A 26 12.25 6.53 14.56
CA ALA A 26 13.28 5.92 13.73
C ALA A 26 12.76 4.71 12.97
N ARG A 27 11.86 3.91 13.58
CA ARG A 27 11.25 2.74 12.95
C ARG A 27 10.45 3.12 11.71
N ILE A 28 9.69 4.22 11.72
CA ILE A 28 8.90 4.68 10.55
C ILE A 28 9.82 5.11 9.38
N PHE A 29 11.00 5.66 9.69
CA PHE A 29 11.96 6.09 8.66
C PHE A 29 13.03 5.04 8.35
N LEU A 30 13.00 3.86 8.99
CA LEU A 30 13.98 2.81 8.73
C LEU A 30 13.66 2.18 7.37
N PRO A 31 14.64 1.96 6.49
CA PRO A 31 14.43 1.42 5.14
C PRO A 31 13.60 0.13 5.10
N SER A 32 13.63 -0.65 6.18
CA SER A 32 12.80 -1.84 6.37
C SER A 32 11.29 -1.56 6.55
N ASP A 33 10.89 -0.46 7.19
CA ASP A 33 9.47 -0.12 7.40
C ASP A 33 8.82 0.48 6.13
N MET A 34 9.63 1.06 5.23
CA MET A 34 9.24 1.46 3.87
C MET A 34 9.57 0.41 2.79
N SER A 35 10.08 -0.76 3.16
CA SER A 35 10.41 -1.83 2.20
C SER A 35 9.20 -2.59 1.66
N ALA A 36 8.00 -2.31 2.19
CA ALA A 36 6.75 -2.88 1.67
C ALA A 36 6.50 -2.29 0.27
N PRO A 37 6.62 -3.10 -0.80
CA PRO A 37 6.46 -2.63 -2.15
C PRO A 37 5.07 -1.99 -2.32
N ALA A 38 5.03 -0.79 -2.88
CA ALA A 38 3.79 -0.28 -3.44
C ALA A 38 3.26 -1.34 -4.43
N PRO A 39 2.00 -1.79 -4.33
CA PRO A 39 1.45 -2.70 -5.31
C PRO A 39 1.58 -2.10 -6.72
N ILE A 40 2.37 -2.76 -7.58
CA ILE A 40 2.48 -2.46 -9.02
C ILE A 40 1.61 -3.37 -9.88
N ASP A 41 0.79 -4.21 -9.26
CA ASP A 41 -0.25 -4.97 -9.95
C ASP A 41 -1.44 -4.06 -10.30
N GLY A 42 -1.32 -3.31 -11.41
CA GLY A 42 -2.49 -2.66 -12.00
C GLY A 42 -2.27 -1.45 -12.92
N VAL A 43 -1.05 -0.90 -13.01
CA VAL A 43 -0.74 0.13 -14.03
C VAL A 43 0.60 -0.20 -14.70
N GLY A 44 0.75 -1.45 -15.09
CA GLY A 44 1.64 -1.82 -16.18
C GLY A 44 0.80 -1.88 -17.45
N PHE A 45 0.89 -0.87 -18.31
CA PHE A 45 0.46 -1.01 -19.69
C PHE A 45 1.35 -2.09 -20.33
N ASN A 46 0.87 -3.33 -20.36
CA ASN A 46 1.53 -4.42 -21.06
C ASN A 46 1.24 -4.26 -22.55
N GLY A 47 2.20 -3.69 -23.27
CA GLY A 47 2.14 -3.45 -24.73
C GLY A 47 2.08 -4.71 -25.60
N SER A 48 1.67 -5.86 -25.06
CA SER A 48 1.48 -7.13 -25.78
C SER A 48 0.01 -7.45 -26.07
N GLU A 49 -0.96 -6.72 -25.52
CA GLU A 49 -2.40 -6.87 -25.84
C GLU A 49 -2.90 -5.94 -26.98
N LEU A 50 -2.01 -5.30 -27.73
CA LEU A 50 -2.41 -4.47 -28.87
C LEU A 50 -2.68 -5.27 -30.16
N HIS A 51 -2.22 -6.53 -30.26
CA HIS A 51 -2.37 -7.31 -31.51
C HIS A 51 -3.72 -8.02 -31.65
N ASN A 52 -4.44 -8.28 -30.56
CA ASN A 52 -5.73 -8.97 -30.58
C ASN A 52 -6.93 -8.04 -30.34
N GLN A 53 -6.76 -6.75 -30.59
CA GLN A 53 -7.88 -5.80 -30.54
C GLN A 53 -8.40 -5.45 -31.94
N SER A 54 -7.64 -5.68 -33.03
CA SER A 54 -8.13 -5.35 -34.37
C SER A 54 -9.24 -6.29 -34.87
N SER A 55 -9.30 -7.53 -34.38
CA SER A 55 -10.25 -8.55 -34.83
C SER A 55 -11.65 -8.40 -34.22
N THR A 56 -11.74 -7.90 -32.98
CA THR A 56 -13.00 -7.84 -32.23
C THR A 56 -13.86 -6.64 -32.63
N PHE A 57 -13.26 -5.54 -33.11
CA PHE A 57 -14.02 -4.40 -33.66
C PHE A 57 -14.53 -4.64 -35.10
N VAL A 58 -13.99 -5.63 -35.82
CA VAL A 58 -14.40 -5.95 -37.21
C VAL A 58 -15.48 -7.04 -37.25
N SER A 59 -15.68 -7.78 -36.16
CA SER A 59 -16.65 -8.90 -36.10
C SER A 59 -17.90 -8.61 -35.27
N MET A 60 -18.37 -7.36 -35.22
CA MET A 60 -19.80 -7.09 -34.99
C MET A 60 -20.53 -7.31 -36.32
N LYS A 61 -20.77 -8.58 -36.68
CA LYS A 61 -21.81 -8.94 -37.63
C LYS A 61 -23.13 -8.52 -36.99
N ALA A 62 -23.74 -7.43 -37.47
CA ALA A 62 -25.06 -7.02 -37.02
C ALA A 62 -26.04 -8.19 -37.21
N PRO A 63 -26.78 -8.62 -36.18
CA PRO A 63 -27.88 -9.54 -36.39
C PRO A 63 -28.95 -8.80 -37.21
N CYS A 64 -29.12 -9.20 -38.47
CA CYS A 64 -30.33 -8.84 -39.21
C CYS A 64 -31.51 -9.53 -38.52
N PHE A 65 -32.41 -8.73 -37.96
CA PHE A 65 -33.65 -9.20 -37.37
C PHE A 65 -34.62 -9.51 -38.51
N ASP A 66 -34.77 -10.80 -38.84
CA ASP A 66 -35.78 -11.28 -39.79
C ASP A 66 -37.15 -11.25 -39.10
N ALA A 67 -37.78 -10.08 -39.12
CA ALA A 67 -39.21 -10.00 -38.97
C ALA A 67 -39.83 -10.37 -40.32
N ASN A 68 -40.44 -11.55 -40.44
CA ASN A 68 -41.64 -11.87 -41.25
C ASN A 68 -41.75 -13.39 -41.53
N GLY A 69 -42.86 -14.00 -41.11
CA GLY A 69 -43.40 -15.26 -41.66
C GLY A 69 -43.57 -16.41 -40.67
#